data_AF-A0A183CLL1-F1
#
_entry.id   AF-A0A183CLL1-F1
#
_cell.length_a   1.000
_cell.length_b   1.000
_cell.length_c   1.000
_cell.angle_alpha   90.00
_cell.angle_beta   90.00
_cell.angle_gamma   90.00
#
_symmetry.space_group_name_H-M   'P 1'
#
loop_
_entity.id
_entity.type
_entity.pdbx_description
1 polymer ?
#
loop_
_entity_poly.entity_id
_entity_poly.type
_entity_poly.pdbx_seq_one_letter_code
_entity_poly.pdbx_strand_id
1 'polypeptide(L)'
;MWSRKTCDVGAQCLPGFFWLTSLTQADPYMVLPLCMGCLALLNTWVSRWMFMSGSQHYRVTAACLDIVMVAIVIAGTKIMMDLPAILPLYWCFTLSTSLLQILLLQHPRVKRLLGIGPLPTDTPTPFRSLFRRRRFIPSSMF
;
A
#
# COMPACT_ATOMS: atom_id res chain seq x y z
N MET A 1 -9.04 28.81 26.56
CA MET A 1 -8.33 29.78 25.71
C MET A 1 -7.85 29.05 24.45
N TRP A 2 -8.78 28.80 23.51
CA TRP A 2 -8.50 28.10 22.24
C TRP A 2 -8.64 29.17 21.16
N SER A 3 -7.52 29.75 20.74
CA SER A 3 -7.51 30.80 19.72
C SER A 3 -7.70 30.14 18.35
N ARG A 4 -8.96 30.04 17.90
CA ARG A 4 -9.29 29.73 16.51
C ARG A 4 -8.73 30.85 15.65
N LYS A 5 -7.61 30.60 14.96
CA LYS A 5 -7.18 31.46 13.85
C LYS A 5 -8.23 31.33 12.75
N THR A 6 -8.87 32.45 12.47
CA THR A 6 -9.86 32.67 11.42
C THR A 6 -9.24 32.37 10.06
N CYS A 7 -9.91 31.54 9.27
CA CYS A 7 -9.59 31.36 7.86
C CYS A 7 -10.44 32.32 7.04
N ASP A 8 -9.81 33.00 6.09
CA ASP A 8 -10.48 33.88 5.15
C ASP A 8 -11.54 33.15 4.33
N VAL A 9 -12.62 33.87 4.10
CA VAL A 9 -13.85 33.50 3.40
C VAL A 9 -13.58 33.09 1.94
N GLY A 10 -13.05 31.88 1.73
CA GLY A 10 -12.81 31.33 0.40
C GLY A 10 -12.03 30.01 0.39
N ALA A 11 -11.18 29.77 1.40
CA ALA A 11 -10.50 28.49 1.58
C ALA A 11 -11.18 27.71 2.71
N GLN A 12 -11.86 26.60 2.39
CA GLN A 12 -12.40 25.69 3.40
C GLN A 12 -11.23 25.11 4.20
N CYS A 13 -10.88 25.71 5.33
CA CYS A 13 -9.82 25.19 6.17
C CYS A 13 -10.36 24.00 6.96
N LEU A 14 -10.15 22.81 6.39
CA LEU A 14 -10.43 21.58 7.10
C LEU A 14 -9.47 21.52 8.31
N PRO A 15 -10.01 21.50 9.54
CA PRO A 15 -9.20 21.39 10.74
C PRO A 15 -8.40 20.09 10.67
N GLY A 16 -7.08 20.19 10.87
CA GLY A 16 -6.21 19.03 10.83
C GLY A 16 -6.44 18.08 12.02
N PHE A 17 -5.94 16.86 11.89
CA PHE A 17 -5.98 15.84 12.93
C PHE A 17 -4.54 15.42 13.29
N PHE A 18 -4.32 15.10 14.57
CA PHE A 18 -3.03 14.67 15.11
C PHE A 18 -1.93 15.76 15.07
N TRP A 19 -0.91 15.64 14.20
CA TRP A 19 0.19 16.62 14.08
C TRP A 19 -0.07 17.68 13.00
N LEU A 20 -1.18 17.54 12.25
CA LEU A 20 -1.58 18.50 11.23
C LEU A 20 -2.43 19.61 11.87
N THR A 21 -2.03 20.86 11.65
CA THR A 21 -2.80 22.03 12.07
C THR A 21 -3.94 22.33 11.10
N SER A 22 -3.71 22.14 9.79
CA SER A 22 -4.69 22.33 8.72
C SER A 22 -4.44 21.33 7.59
N LEU A 23 -5.48 20.65 7.10
CA LEU A 23 -5.38 19.67 6.00
C LEU A 23 -5.13 20.30 4.62
N THR A 24 -5.40 21.60 4.51
CA THR A 24 -5.19 22.40 3.29
C THR A 24 -3.76 22.93 3.16
N GLN A 25 -2.95 22.80 4.20
CA GLN A 25 -1.54 23.20 4.18
C GLN A 25 -0.66 21.99 3.88
N ALA A 26 0.51 22.22 3.29
CA ALA A 26 1.53 21.18 3.14
C ALA A 26 1.97 20.66 4.52
N ASP A 27 2.29 19.38 4.63
CA ASP A 27 2.67 18.74 5.89
C ASP A 27 4.05 19.27 6.36
N PRO A 28 4.11 20.04 7.47
CA PRO A 28 5.37 20.63 7.93
C PRO A 28 6.39 19.59 8.42
N TYR A 29 5.93 18.39 8.81
CA TYR A 29 6.80 17.32 9.31
C TYR A 29 7.13 16.26 8.27
N MET A 30 6.55 16.35 7.06
CA MET A 30 6.73 15.39 5.96
C MET A 30 6.47 13.91 6.34
N VAL A 31 5.72 13.67 7.42
CA VAL A 31 5.43 12.32 7.92
C VAL A 31 4.42 11.64 7.01
N LEU A 32 3.39 12.36 6.54
CA LEU A 32 2.34 11.78 5.67
C LEU A 32 2.86 11.33 4.30
N PRO A 33 3.60 12.16 3.54
CA PRO A 33 4.19 11.71 2.28
C PRO A 33 5.12 10.52 2.47
N LEU A 34 5.88 10.48 3.57
CA LEU A 34 6.77 9.37 3.88
C LEU A 34 5.99 8.07 4.17
N CYS A 35 4.94 8.13 5.01
CA CYS A 35 4.06 7.00 5.26
C CYS A 35 3.40 6.50 3.97
N MET A 36 2.96 7.41 3.11
CA MET A 36 2.40 7.09 1.80
C MET A 36 3.41 6.33 0.93
N GLY A 37 4.65 6.82 0.83
CA GLY A 37 5.73 6.15 0.12
C GLY A 37 6.01 4.75 0.66
N CYS A 38 6.07 4.58 1.99
CA CYS A 38 6.25 3.27 2.62
C CYS A 38 5.09 2.30 2.30
N LEU A 39 3.85 2.77 2.36
CA LEU A 39 2.66 1.96 2.02
C LEU A 39 2.64 1.58 0.54
N ALA A 40 3.06 2.49 -0.35
CA ALA A 40 3.15 2.22 -1.77
C ALA A 40 4.21 1.16 -2.08
N LEU A 41 5.39 1.24 -1.44
CA LEU A 41 6.43 0.21 -1.54
C LEU A 41 5.96 -1.14 -0.99
N LEU A 42 5.23 -1.14 0.12
CA LEU A 42 4.66 -2.36 0.67
C LEU A 42 3.62 -2.98 -0.29
N ASN A 43 2.78 -2.14 -0.90
CA ASN A 43 1.77 -2.59 -1.86
C ASN A 43 2.39 -3.22 -3.12
N THR A 44 3.44 -2.59 -3.67
CA THR A 44 4.17 -3.19 -4.80
C THR A 44 4.86 -4.49 -4.38
N TRP A 45 5.47 -4.54 -3.20
CA TRP A 45 6.11 -5.76 -2.69
C TRP A 45 5.12 -6.93 -2.52
N VAL A 46 3.95 -6.68 -1.95
CA VAL A 46 2.88 -7.69 -1.79
C VAL A 46 2.35 -8.14 -3.15
N SER A 47 2.13 -7.21 -4.09
CA SER A 47 1.67 -7.53 -5.44
C SER A 47 2.66 -8.41 -6.19
N ARG A 48 3.96 -8.10 -6.12
CA ARG A 48 5.03 -8.92 -6.71
C ARG A 48 5.00 -10.34 -6.17
N TRP A 49 4.85 -10.49 -4.85
CA TRP A 49 4.82 -11.80 -4.21
C TRP A 49 3.65 -12.67 -4.71
N MET A 50 2.47 -12.07 -4.93
CA MET A 50 1.32 -12.81 -5.44
C MET A 50 1.44 -13.21 -6.91
N PHE A 51 1.83 -12.28 -7.78
CA PHE A 51 1.69 -12.47 -9.23
C PHE A 51 2.90 -13.13 -9.90
N MET A 52 4.08 -13.16 -9.26
CA MET A 52 5.32 -13.64 -9.89
C MET A 52 5.84 -14.99 -9.39
N SER A 53 5.04 -15.76 -8.65
CA SER A 53 5.45 -17.04 -8.06
C SER A 53 5.68 -18.20 -9.07
N GLY A 54 5.64 -17.97 -10.40
CA GLY A 54 5.62 -19.06 -11.39
C GLY A 54 6.54 -18.96 -12.62
N SER A 55 7.08 -17.79 -12.99
CA SER A 55 7.71 -17.62 -14.32
C SER A 55 9.19 -17.19 -14.26
N GLN A 56 10.10 -18.15 -14.46
CA GLN A 56 11.56 -17.91 -14.56
C GLN A 56 11.95 -16.97 -15.71
N HIS A 57 11.17 -16.94 -16.80
CA HIS A 57 11.48 -16.18 -18.01
C HIS A 57 11.34 -14.65 -17.85
N TYR A 58 10.64 -14.17 -16.80
CA TYR A 58 10.37 -12.75 -16.60
C TYR A 58 11.29 -12.07 -15.57
N ARG A 59 12.31 -12.77 -15.04
CA ARG A 59 13.09 -12.26 -13.89
C ARG A 59 13.82 -10.96 -14.17
N VAL A 60 14.38 -10.78 -15.36
CA VAL A 60 15.11 -9.56 -15.72
C VAL A 60 14.14 -8.41 -16.00
N THR A 61 13.11 -8.66 -16.81
CA THR A 61 12.08 -7.65 -17.13
C THR A 61 11.32 -7.20 -15.87
N ALA A 62 11.00 -8.14 -14.97
CA ALA A 62 10.38 -7.83 -13.68
C ALA A 62 11.30 -6.95 -12.83
N ALA A 63 12.59 -7.29 -12.70
CA ALA A 63 13.53 -6.48 -11.92
C ALA A 63 13.64 -5.03 -12.45
N CYS A 64 13.66 -4.84 -13.77
CA CYS A 64 13.66 -3.50 -14.37
C CYS A 64 12.36 -2.73 -14.07
N LEU A 65 11.20 -3.38 -14.24
CA LEU A 65 9.91 -2.77 -13.92
C LEU A 65 9.80 -2.41 -12.44
N ASP A 66 10.35 -3.23 -11.57
CA ASP A 66 10.35 -3.00 -10.13
C ASP A 66 11.18 -1.77 -9.73
N ILE A 67 12.37 -1.61 -10.34
CA ILE A 67 13.19 -0.42 -10.13
C ILE A 67 12.45 0.83 -10.61
N VAL A 68 11.81 0.76 -11.78
CA VAL A 68 11.01 1.87 -12.32
C VAL A 68 9.85 2.23 -11.38
N MET A 69 9.11 1.24 -10.88
CA MET A 69 8.00 1.46 -9.95
C MET A 69 8.46 2.10 -8.64
N VAL A 70 9.59 1.64 -8.08
CA VAL A 70 10.18 2.25 -6.88
C VAL A 70 10.62 3.69 -7.16
N ALA A 71 11.24 3.95 -8.31
CA ALA A 71 11.63 5.30 -8.71
C ALA A 71 10.42 6.23 -8.85
N ILE A 72 9.31 5.75 -9.44
CA ILE A 72 8.05 6.49 -9.55
C ILE A 72 7.49 6.80 -8.17
N VAL A 73 7.51 5.85 -7.23
CA VAL A 73 7.03 6.08 -5.85
C VAL A 73 7.88 7.13 -5.14
N ILE A 74 9.21 7.09 -5.28
CA ILE A 74 10.11 8.07 -4.67
C ILE A 74 9.87 9.47 -5.28
N ALA A 75 9.80 9.55 -6.61
CA ALA A 75 9.51 10.81 -7.31
C ALA A 75 8.13 11.37 -6.95
N GLY A 76 7.10 10.51 -6.93
CA GLY A 76 5.75 10.88 -6.52
C GLY A 76 5.67 11.34 -5.07
N THR A 77 6.43 10.70 -4.17
CA THR A 77 6.52 11.12 -2.75
C THR A 77 7.16 12.50 -2.63
N LYS A 78 8.21 12.79 -3.41
CA LYS A 78 8.84 14.12 -3.44
C LYS A 78 7.88 15.19 -3.93
N ILE A 79 7.15 14.94 -5.01
CA ILE A 79 6.13 15.87 -5.52
C ILE A 79 5.07 16.13 -4.45
N MET A 80 4.58 15.07 -3.79
CA MET A 80 3.55 15.17 -2.75
C MET A 80 3.97 15.95 -1.49
N MET A 81 5.26 16.24 -1.29
CA MET A 81 5.71 17.10 -0.19
C MET A 81 5.29 18.56 -0.37
N ASP A 82 5.13 19.01 -1.62
CA ASP A 82 4.72 20.39 -1.94
C ASP A 82 3.19 20.54 -2.06
N LEU A 83 2.45 19.43 -2.02
CA LEU A 83 1.00 19.39 -2.13
C LEU A 83 0.30 19.45 -0.76
N PRO A 84 -0.99 19.85 -0.72
CA PRO A 84 -1.75 19.90 0.53
C PRO A 84 -1.87 18.52 1.19
N ALA A 85 -1.75 18.47 2.52
CA ALA A 85 -1.68 17.24 3.31
C ALA A 85 -2.90 16.29 3.16
N ILE A 86 -4.04 16.79 2.71
CA ILE A 86 -5.22 15.97 2.40
C ILE A 86 -4.95 14.91 1.32
N LEU A 87 -4.10 15.22 0.34
CA LEU A 87 -3.78 14.32 -0.76
C LEU A 87 -2.96 13.11 -0.30
N PRO A 88 -1.79 13.25 0.35
CA PRO A 88 -1.04 12.10 0.83
C PRO A 88 -1.83 11.29 1.88
N LEU A 89 -2.72 11.94 2.65
CA LEU A 89 -3.64 11.24 3.56
C LEU A 89 -4.62 10.33 2.80
N TYR A 90 -5.28 10.87 1.76
CA TYR A 90 -6.18 10.09 0.91
C TYR A 90 -5.45 8.89 0.27
N TRP A 91 -4.22 9.09 -0.21
CA TRP A 91 -3.40 8.02 -0.76
C TRP A 91 -3.02 6.98 0.30
N CYS A 92 -2.68 7.39 1.52
CA CYS A 92 -2.42 6.44 2.62
C CYS A 92 -3.63 5.53 2.88
N PHE A 93 -4.85 6.08 2.92
CA PHE A 93 -6.05 5.28 3.10
C PHE A 93 -6.27 4.33 1.92
N THR A 94 -6.17 4.83 0.69
CA THR A 94 -6.34 4.02 -0.53
C THR A 94 -5.35 2.85 -0.59
N LEU A 95 -4.08 3.10 -0.24
CA LEU A 95 -3.06 2.05 -0.22
C LEU A 95 -3.31 1.03 0.90
N SER A 96 -3.78 1.51 2.07
CA SER A 96 -4.11 0.66 3.21
C SER A 96 -5.32 -0.23 2.92
N THR A 97 -6.39 0.32 2.33
CA THR A 97 -7.57 -0.47 1.94
C THR A 97 -7.23 -1.47 0.85
N SER A 98 -6.37 -1.10 -0.11
CA SER A 98 -5.89 -2.03 -1.14
C SER A 98 -5.12 -3.21 -0.54
N LEU A 99 -4.20 -2.93 0.39
CA LEU A 99 -3.48 -3.98 1.14
C LEU A 99 -4.45 -4.85 1.93
N LEU A 100 -5.42 -4.24 2.60
CA LEU A 100 -6.43 -4.96 3.38
C LEU A 100 -7.27 -5.87 2.49
N GLN A 101 -7.72 -5.41 1.32
CA GLN A 101 -8.47 -6.21 0.36
C GLN A 101 -7.66 -7.41 -0.11
N ILE A 102 -6.38 -7.19 -0.47
CA ILE A 102 -5.48 -8.26 -0.89
C ILE A 102 -5.33 -9.32 0.22
N LEU A 103 -5.12 -8.89 1.47
CA LEU A 103 -4.97 -9.79 2.62
C LEU A 103 -6.26 -10.52 2.98
N LEU A 104 -7.40 -9.83 2.91
CA LEU A 104 -8.72 -10.40 3.17
C LEU A 104 -9.06 -11.48 2.14
N LEU A 105 -8.78 -11.22 0.86
CA LEU A 105 -9.01 -12.20 -0.21
C LEU A 105 -8.14 -13.43 -0.05
N GLN A 106 -6.93 -13.33 0.51
CA GLN A 106 -6.08 -14.49 0.83
C GLN A 106 -6.55 -15.29 2.05
N HIS A 107 -7.44 -14.74 2.89
CA HIS A 107 -7.82 -15.38 4.13
C HIS A 107 -8.78 -16.57 3.86
N PRO A 108 -8.45 -17.80 4.31
CA PRO A 108 -9.22 -19.01 3.97
C PRO A 108 -10.66 -18.97 4.50
N ARG A 109 -10.93 -18.25 5.61
CA ARG A 109 -12.31 -18.05 6.10
C ARG A 109 -13.13 -17.15 5.20
N VAL A 110 -12.53 -16.13 4.59
CA VAL A 110 -13.22 -15.21 3.66
C VAL A 110 -13.50 -15.94 2.35
N LYS A 111 -12.52 -16.69 1.83
CA LYS A 111 -12.73 -17.57 0.66
C LYS A 111 -13.83 -18.61 0.88
N ARG A 112 -13.87 -19.22 2.07
CA ARG A 112 -14.92 -20.19 2.46
C ARG A 112 -16.29 -19.54 2.58
N LEU A 113 -16.37 -18.30 3.08
CA LEU A 113 -17.62 -17.52 3.12
C LEU A 113 -18.11 -17.13 1.71
N LEU A 114 -17.18 -16.84 0.79
CA LEU A 114 -17.46 -16.53 -0.61
C LEU A 114 -17.70 -17.77 -1.49
N GLY A 115 -17.57 -18.99 -0.96
CA GLY A 115 -17.79 -20.22 -1.72
C GLY A 115 -16.77 -20.49 -2.83
N ILE A 116 -15.62 -19.82 -2.84
CA ILE A 116 -14.59 -19.94 -3.87
C ILE A 116 -13.73 -21.19 -3.55
N GLY A 117 -13.64 -22.12 -4.51
CA GLY A 117 -12.82 -23.33 -4.41
C GLY A 117 -11.31 -23.02 -4.28
N PRO A 118 -10.51 -23.93 -3.72
CA PRO A 118 -9.08 -23.69 -3.46
C PRO A 118 -8.33 -23.47 -4.78
N LEU A 119 -7.61 -22.35 -4.91
CA LEU A 119 -6.74 -22.10 -6.06
C LEU A 119 -5.40 -22.83 -5.88
N PRO A 120 -4.70 -23.28 -6.94
CA PRO A 120 -3.39 -23.95 -6.86
C PRO A 120 -2.28 -23.12 -6.17
N THR A 121 -2.48 -21.82 -6.02
CA THR A 121 -1.59 -20.88 -5.32
C THR A 121 -1.89 -20.78 -3.82
N ASP A 122 -2.98 -21.38 -3.33
CA ASP A 122 -3.43 -21.22 -1.96
C ASP A 122 -2.60 -22.03 -0.97
N THR A 123 -1.96 -21.31 -0.07
CA THR A 123 -1.17 -21.85 1.01
C THR A 123 -2.00 -21.85 2.30
N PRO A 124 -2.03 -22.94 3.10
CA PRO A 124 -2.91 -23.07 4.28
C PRO A 124 -2.65 -22.06 5.42
N THR A 125 -1.63 -21.21 5.32
CA THR A 125 -1.29 -20.18 6.30
C THR A 125 -0.82 -18.89 5.60
N PRO A 126 -1.71 -18.00 5.14
CA PRO A 126 -1.34 -16.84 4.31
C PRO A 126 -0.39 -15.87 5.02
N PHE A 127 -0.63 -15.56 6.30
CA PHE A 127 0.26 -14.70 7.10
C PHE A 127 1.62 -15.34 7.39
N ARG A 128 1.65 -16.67 7.60
CA ARG A 128 2.91 -17.39 7.88
C ARG A 128 3.71 -17.65 6.59
N SER A 129 3.05 -17.71 5.43
CA SER A 129 3.73 -17.79 4.12
C SER A 129 4.30 -16.47 3.65
N LEU A 130 3.75 -15.33 4.10
CA LEU A 130 4.36 -14.01 3.86
C LEU A 130 5.74 -13.88 4.54
N PHE A 131 5.91 -14.42 5.75
CA PHE A 131 7.18 -14.40 6.47
C PHE A 131 8.10 -15.61 6.21
N ARG A 132 7.57 -16.73 5.74
CA ARG A 132 8.34 -17.95 5.45
C ARG A 132 8.66 -18.00 3.97
N ARG A 133 9.90 -17.63 3.57
CA ARG A 133 10.47 -17.94 2.24
C ARG A 133 10.20 -19.42 1.93
N ARG A 134 9.19 -19.74 1.12
CA ARG A 134 8.93 -21.13 0.74
C ARG A 134 9.87 -21.52 -0.38
N ARG A 135 10.72 -22.50 -0.10
CA ARG A 135 11.21 -23.44 -1.10
C ARG A 135 9.98 -24.08 -1.76
N PHE A 136 9.98 -24.00 -3.08
CA PHE A 136 9.10 -24.66 -4.02
C PHE A 136 8.80 -26.09 -3.56
N ILE A 137 7.52 -26.43 -3.34
CA ILE A 137 7.09 -27.82 -3.15
C ILE A 137 6.57 -28.24 -4.53
N PRO A 138 7.32 -29.10 -5.26
CA PRO A 138 6.90 -29.53 -6.59
C PRO A 138 5.60 -30.34 -6.50
N SER A 139 4.74 -30.12 -7.49
CA SER A 139 3.40 -30.67 -7.66
C SER A 139 3.38 -32.16 -8.04
N SER A 140 4.32 -32.97 -7.56
CA SER A 140 4.40 -34.41 -7.85
C SER A 140 3.78 -35.27 -6.74
N MET A 141 2.77 -34.76 -6.02
CA MET A 141 2.13 -35.48 -4.91
C MET A 141 0.62 -35.21 -4.88
N PHE A 142 -0.02 -35.35 -6.04
CA PHE A 142 -1.44 -35.65 -6.20
C PHE A 142 -1.60 -36.55 -7.42
#